data_AF-A0A0C9VD46-F1
#
_entry.id   AF-A0A0C9VD46-F1
#
_cell.length_a   1.000
_cell.length_b   1.000
_cell.length_c   1.000
_cell.angle_alpha   90.00
_cell.angle_beta   90.00
_cell.angle_gamma   90.00
#
_symmetry.space_group_name_H-M   'P 1'
#
loop_
_entity.id
_entity.type
_entity.pdbx_description
1 polymer ?
#
loop_
_entity_poly.entity_id
_entity_poly.type
_entity_poly.pdbx_seq_one_letter_code
_entity_poly.pdbx_strand_id
1 'polypeptide(L)'
;MQGNSTNGNFRTFLPVDPFKTNLVAEALAREKFASHNDSISDWDKLKPYQKLSLSLIEKYTLNEEQKFAFLLFTDQHRREIETELPALRMVLGGPGGAGKSQVFDAIKEFYSQMGHAFQIKITAPTGLAANNVGGSTIHSETSL
;
A
#
# COMPACT_ATOMS: atom_id res chain seq x y z
N MET A 1 31.99 42.30 -8.18
CA MET A 1 30.57 41.93 -8.39
C MET A 1 30.49 40.41 -8.37
N GLN A 2 30.08 39.83 -7.26
CA GLN A 2 29.95 38.38 -7.08
C GLN A 2 28.60 37.94 -7.64
N GLY A 3 28.62 37.08 -8.67
CA GLY A 3 27.44 36.38 -9.17
C GLY A 3 27.24 35.11 -8.35
N ASN A 4 26.21 35.09 -7.51
CA ASN A 4 25.85 33.95 -6.69
C ASN A 4 25.11 32.93 -7.57
N SER A 5 25.78 31.85 -7.94
CA SER A 5 25.16 30.69 -8.62
C SER A 5 24.47 29.82 -7.57
N THR A 6 23.14 29.93 -7.47
CA THR A 6 22.32 29.03 -6.67
C THR A 6 22.24 27.67 -7.36
N ASN A 7 23.17 26.76 -7.01
CA ASN A 7 23.07 25.34 -7.33
C ASN A 7 21.85 24.74 -6.61
N GLY A 8 20.69 24.81 -7.26
CA GLY A 8 19.52 24.05 -6.87
C GLY A 8 19.79 22.57 -7.07
N ASN A 9 20.09 21.87 -5.98
CA ASN A 9 20.22 20.41 -5.93
C ASN A 9 18.87 19.76 -6.27
N PHE A 10 18.57 19.60 -7.56
CA PHE A 10 17.50 18.72 -8.01
C PHE A 10 17.93 17.28 -7.72
N ARG A 11 17.47 16.72 -6.60
CA ARG A 11 17.55 15.28 -6.38
C ARG A 11 16.71 14.61 -7.47
N THR A 12 17.37 14.07 -8.48
CA THR A 12 16.73 13.13 -9.41
C THR A 12 16.31 11.91 -8.61
N PHE A 13 15.02 11.81 -8.32
CA PHE A 13 14.42 10.60 -7.76
C PHE A 13 14.49 9.51 -8.82
N LEU A 14 15.51 8.64 -8.73
CA LEU A 14 15.53 7.43 -9.52
C LEU A 14 14.34 6.56 -9.08
N PRO A 15 13.58 5.96 -10.02
CA PRO A 15 12.51 5.05 -9.66
C PRO A 15 13.10 3.92 -8.81
N VAL A 16 12.67 3.85 -7.55
CA VAL A 16 13.00 2.75 -6.65
C VAL A 16 12.20 1.56 -7.15
N ASP A 17 12.88 0.44 -7.42
CA ASP A 17 12.20 -0.81 -7.77
C ASP A 17 11.34 -1.25 -6.58
N PRO A 18 10.01 -1.13 -6.68
CA PRO A 18 9.14 -1.41 -5.55
C PRO A 18 9.05 -2.92 -5.30
N PHE A 19 9.54 -3.77 -6.21
CA PHE A 19 9.52 -5.23 -6.08
C PHE A 19 10.71 -5.80 -5.30
N LYS A 20 11.70 -4.97 -4.94
CA LYS A 20 12.77 -5.36 -4.00
C LYS A 20 12.32 -5.18 -2.55
N THR A 21 11.23 -5.86 -2.16
CA THR A 21 10.77 -5.88 -0.77
C THR A 21 10.94 -7.24 -0.13
N ASN A 22 11.34 -7.24 1.13
CA ASN A 22 11.40 -8.47 1.92
C ASN A 22 9.98 -8.99 2.18
N LEU A 23 8.97 -8.12 2.27
CA LEU A 23 7.59 -8.53 2.57
C LEU A 23 6.93 -9.34 1.46
N VAL A 24 7.13 -8.97 0.19
CA VAL A 24 6.58 -9.71 -0.96
C VAL A 24 7.22 -11.09 -1.03
N ALA A 25 8.54 -11.18 -0.81
CA ALA A 25 9.24 -12.45 -0.72
C ALA A 25 8.83 -13.27 0.50
N GLU A 26 8.66 -12.66 1.68
CA GLU A 26 8.22 -13.29 2.93
C GLU A 26 6.77 -13.77 2.88
N ALA A 27 5.88 -13.01 2.23
CA ALA A 27 4.47 -13.36 2.07
C ALA A 27 4.25 -14.42 0.96
N LEU A 28 5.01 -14.37 -0.13
CA LEU A 28 5.09 -15.49 -1.08
C LEU A 28 5.71 -16.72 -0.42
N ALA A 29 6.69 -16.53 0.48
CA ALA A 29 7.21 -17.63 1.27
C ALA A 29 6.14 -18.19 2.21
N ARG A 30 5.23 -17.38 2.75
CA ARG A 30 4.08 -17.87 3.55
C ARG A 30 3.12 -18.78 2.80
N GLU A 31 2.85 -18.56 1.52
CA GLU A 31 2.08 -19.54 0.74
C GLU A 31 2.80 -20.89 0.68
N LYS A 32 4.15 -20.87 0.59
CA LYS A 32 4.95 -22.08 0.71
C LYS A 32 4.99 -22.64 2.14
N PHE A 33 5.01 -21.79 3.17
CA PHE A 33 5.06 -22.19 4.59
C PHE A 33 3.73 -22.69 5.14
N ALA A 34 2.57 -22.21 4.67
CA ALA A 34 1.26 -22.73 5.08
C ALA A 34 1.05 -24.22 4.71
N SER A 35 1.89 -24.74 3.81
CA SER A 35 1.93 -26.16 3.42
C SER A 35 2.86 -27.03 4.28
N HIS A 36 3.63 -26.46 5.21
CA HIS A 36 4.52 -27.22 6.10
C HIS A 36 4.59 -26.68 7.53
N ASN A 37 4.51 -27.64 8.45
CA ASN A 37 4.26 -27.53 9.88
C ASN A 37 5.48 -27.04 10.68
N ASP A 38 5.70 -25.73 10.81
CA ASP A 38 6.62 -25.15 11.83
C ASP A 38 6.15 -23.74 12.24
N SER A 39 5.32 -23.64 13.30
CA SER A 39 4.29 -22.58 13.39
C SER A 39 4.45 -21.50 14.47
N ILE A 40 5.56 -21.38 15.21
CA ILE A 40 5.62 -20.42 16.34
C ILE A 40 6.83 -19.46 16.28
N SER A 41 8.01 -19.91 15.84
CA SER A 41 9.25 -19.11 15.93
C SER A 41 9.35 -17.95 14.91
N ASP A 42 8.63 -18.04 13.79
CA ASP A 42 8.72 -17.04 12.71
C ASP A 42 7.63 -15.97 12.81
N TRP A 43 6.50 -16.27 13.45
CA TRP A 43 5.45 -15.27 13.69
C TRP A 43 5.96 -14.15 14.59
N ASP A 44 6.78 -14.48 15.57
CA ASP A 44 7.35 -13.50 16.51
C ASP A 44 8.38 -12.56 15.87
N LYS A 45 8.98 -12.95 14.74
CA LYS A 45 9.93 -12.12 13.99
C LYS A 45 9.26 -11.01 13.18
N LEU A 46 7.97 -11.14 12.90
CA LEU A 46 7.24 -10.17 12.09
C LEU A 46 6.96 -8.87 12.86
N LYS A 47 7.20 -7.75 12.19
CA LYS A 47 6.81 -6.42 12.65
C LYS A 47 5.26 -6.34 12.75
N PRO A 48 4.71 -5.52 13.67
CA PRO A 48 3.26 -5.43 13.89
C PRO A 48 2.43 -5.16 12.63
N TYR A 49 2.87 -4.26 11.75
CA TYR A 49 2.15 -3.94 10.51
C TYR A 49 2.11 -5.12 9.52
N GLN A 50 3.11 -6.01 9.55
CA GLN A 50 3.15 -7.21 8.71
C GLN A 50 2.09 -8.20 9.20
N LYS A 51 2.01 -8.41 10.52
CA LYS A 51 0.95 -9.23 11.15
C LYS A 51 -0.44 -8.70 10.81
N LEU A 52 -0.64 -7.38 10.88
CA LEU A 52 -1.87 -6.72 10.47
C LEU A 52 -2.18 -6.92 8.98
N SER A 53 -1.19 -6.78 8.10
CA SER A 53 -1.40 -7.01 6.66
C SER A 53 -1.89 -8.44 6.40
N LEU A 54 -1.32 -9.42 7.09
CA LEU A 54 -1.66 -10.83 6.94
C LEU A 54 -3.06 -11.14 7.47
N SER A 55 -3.47 -10.56 8.59
CA SER A 55 -4.85 -10.71 9.08
C SER A 55 -5.88 -10.06 8.17
N LEU A 56 -5.55 -8.93 7.53
CA LEU A 56 -6.44 -8.28 6.57
C LEU A 56 -6.56 -9.06 5.25
N ILE A 57 -5.50 -9.71 4.80
CA ILE A 57 -5.55 -10.64 3.65
C ILE A 57 -6.58 -11.74 3.88
N GLU A 58 -6.55 -12.36 5.07
CA GLU A 58 -7.49 -13.41 5.45
C GLU A 58 -8.91 -12.85 5.58
N LYS A 59 -9.07 -11.73 6.29
CA LYS A 59 -10.36 -11.07 6.51
C LYS A 59 -11.09 -10.72 5.21
N TYR A 60 -10.36 -10.15 4.25
CA TYR A 60 -10.91 -9.75 2.96
C TYR A 60 -10.88 -10.86 1.91
N THR A 61 -10.33 -12.03 2.25
CA THR A 61 -10.22 -13.19 1.36
C THR A 61 -9.58 -12.82 0.02
N LEU A 62 -8.48 -12.05 0.08
CA LEU A 62 -7.81 -11.55 -1.12
C LEU A 62 -7.24 -12.71 -1.94
N ASN A 63 -7.39 -12.68 -3.26
CA ASN A 63 -6.72 -13.61 -4.18
C ASN A 63 -5.24 -13.26 -4.37
N GLU A 64 -4.47 -14.07 -5.08
CA GLU A 64 -3.01 -13.85 -5.23
C GLU A 64 -2.63 -12.49 -5.80
N GLU A 65 -3.31 -12.02 -6.83
CA GLU A 65 -3.03 -10.72 -7.45
C GLU A 65 -3.36 -9.56 -6.50
N GLN A 66 -4.48 -9.68 -5.77
CA GLN A 66 -4.93 -8.71 -4.78
C GLN A 66 -4.03 -8.68 -3.55
N LYS A 67 -3.62 -9.85 -3.04
CA LYS A 67 -2.65 -10.01 -1.95
C LYS A 67 -1.35 -9.31 -2.31
N PHE A 68 -0.83 -9.58 -3.50
CA PHE A 68 0.41 -9.00 -3.98
C PHE A 68 0.33 -7.47 -4.05
N ALA A 69 -0.74 -6.93 -4.65
CA ALA A 69 -0.96 -5.48 -4.70
C ALA A 69 -1.04 -4.86 -3.30
N PHE A 70 -1.78 -5.50 -2.38
CA PHE A 70 -1.96 -5.03 -1.02
C PHE A 70 -0.65 -5.04 -0.22
N LEU A 71 0.13 -6.13 -0.28
CA LEU A 71 1.41 -6.25 0.43
C LEU A 71 2.46 -5.30 -0.11
N LEU A 72 2.49 -5.10 -1.43
CA LEU A 72 3.37 -4.12 -2.05
C LEU A 72 3.06 -2.72 -1.50
N PHE A 73 1.79 -2.39 -1.37
CA PHE A 73 1.37 -1.12 -0.83
C PHE A 73 1.75 -0.96 0.65
N THR A 74 1.44 -1.92 1.53
CA THR A 74 1.70 -1.79 2.97
C THR A 74 3.19 -1.75 3.30
N ASP A 75 4.02 -2.52 2.57
CA ASP A 75 5.48 -2.46 2.73
C ASP A 75 6.05 -1.13 2.28
N GLN A 76 5.67 -0.64 1.09
CA GLN A 76 6.18 0.63 0.58
C GLN A 76 5.76 1.80 1.47
N HIS A 77 4.52 1.81 1.97
CA HIS A 77 4.08 2.81 2.95
C HIS A 77 4.95 2.80 4.21
N ARG A 78 5.32 1.61 4.72
CA ARG A 78 6.22 1.52 5.87
C ARG A 78 7.61 2.05 5.55
N ARG A 79 8.15 1.73 4.38
CA ARG A 79 9.49 2.17 3.94
C ARG A 79 9.55 3.67 3.68
N GLU A 80 8.49 4.26 3.13
CA GLU A 80 8.34 5.72 3.00
C GLU A 80 8.56 6.40 4.36
N ILE A 81 7.89 5.90 5.41
CA ILE A 81 8.02 6.43 6.77
C ILE A 81 9.41 6.15 7.37
N GLU A 82 9.99 4.96 7.16
CA GLU A 82 11.28 4.57 7.77
C GLU A 82 12.51 5.18 7.08
N THR A 83 12.44 5.45 5.77
CA THR A 83 13.63 5.71 4.94
C THR A 83 13.51 6.92 4.01
N GLU A 84 12.48 7.74 4.17
CA GLU A 84 12.21 8.93 3.33
C GLU A 84 12.17 8.62 1.82
N LEU A 85 11.77 7.40 1.47
CA LEU A 85 11.61 7.01 0.08
C LEU A 85 10.38 7.71 -0.54
N PRO A 86 10.40 7.93 -1.86
CA PRO A 86 9.22 8.45 -2.55
C PRO A 86 8.00 7.56 -2.33
N ALA A 87 6.84 8.20 -2.11
CA ALA A 87 5.56 7.51 -2.02
C ALA A 87 5.31 6.61 -3.24
N LEU A 88 4.76 5.42 -3.00
CA LEU A 88 4.39 4.47 -4.05
C LEU A 88 3.32 5.07 -4.96
N ARG A 89 3.58 5.08 -6.26
CA ARG A 89 2.58 5.35 -7.29
C ARG A 89 2.18 4.04 -7.94
N MET A 90 0.95 3.59 -7.69
CA MET A 90 0.42 2.33 -8.18
C MET A 90 -0.84 2.56 -9.01
N VAL A 91 -0.98 1.81 -10.12
CA VAL A 91 -2.24 1.69 -10.86
C VAL A 91 -2.71 0.24 -10.72
N LEU A 92 -3.85 0.05 -10.04
CA LEU A 92 -4.46 -1.27 -9.89
C LEU A 92 -5.49 -1.49 -11.02
N GLY A 93 -5.07 -2.23 -12.04
CA GLY A 93 -5.90 -2.62 -13.18
C GLY A 93 -6.68 -3.92 -12.96
N GLY A 94 -7.50 -4.30 -13.93
CA GLY A 94 -8.18 -5.59 -13.98
C GLY A 94 -9.60 -5.51 -14.51
N PRO A 95 -10.19 -6.62 -15.00
CA PRO A 95 -11.54 -6.66 -15.53
C PRO A 95 -12.61 -6.14 -14.55
N GLY A 96 -13.78 -5.77 -15.08
CA GLY A 96 -14.96 -5.48 -14.26
C GLY A 96 -15.32 -6.68 -13.40
N GLY A 97 -15.64 -6.46 -12.12
CA GLY A 97 -15.96 -7.55 -11.19
C GLY A 97 -14.76 -8.32 -10.61
N ALA A 98 -13.51 -8.00 -10.99
CA ALA A 98 -12.30 -8.67 -10.46
C ALA A 98 -11.95 -8.34 -8.99
N GLY A 99 -12.86 -7.74 -8.22
CA GLY A 99 -12.67 -7.49 -6.79
C GLY A 99 -11.66 -6.40 -6.42
N LYS A 100 -11.25 -5.51 -7.34
CA LYS A 100 -10.33 -4.39 -7.04
C LYS A 100 -10.75 -3.58 -5.79
N SER A 101 -12.06 -3.38 -5.60
CA SER A 101 -12.62 -2.71 -4.42
C SER A 101 -12.22 -3.37 -3.09
N GLN A 102 -12.05 -4.70 -3.05
CA GLN A 102 -11.59 -5.39 -1.83
C GLN A 102 -10.18 -4.99 -1.42
N VAL A 103 -9.28 -4.72 -2.39
CA VAL A 103 -7.94 -4.22 -2.10
C VAL A 103 -8.04 -2.82 -1.47
N PHE A 104 -8.90 -1.96 -2.01
CA PHE A 104 -9.14 -0.63 -1.43
C PHE A 104 -9.72 -0.70 -0.02
N ASP A 105 -10.63 -1.65 0.24
CA ASP A 105 -11.21 -1.84 1.56
C ASP A 105 -10.17 -2.33 2.58
N ALA A 106 -9.31 -3.28 2.19
CA ALA A 106 -8.19 -3.71 3.02
C ALA A 106 -7.21 -2.56 3.32
N ILE A 107 -6.90 -1.70 2.34
CA ILE A 107 -6.06 -0.50 2.53
C ILE A 107 -6.70 0.49 3.51
N LYS A 108 -8.00 0.76 3.38
CA LYS A 108 -8.74 1.61 4.33
C LYS A 108 -8.60 1.11 5.75
N GLU A 109 -8.86 -0.18 5.96
CA GLU A 109 -8.80 -0.76 7.29
C GLU A 109 -7.37 -0.79 7.83
N PHE A 110 -6.37 -1.04 6.99
CA PHE A 110 -4.97 -0.95 7.38
C PHE A 110 -4.63 0.44 7.94
N TYR A 111 -5.00 1.52 7.23
CA TYR A 111 -4.80 2.89 7.73
C TYR A 111 -5.56 3.16 9.01
N SER A 112 -6.81 2.67 9.12
CA SER A 112 -7.62 2.83 10.33
C SER A 112 -6.98 2.15 11.53
N GLN A 113 -6.53 0.90 11.39
CA GLN A 113 -5.92 0.13 12.48
C GLN A 113 -4.51 0.61 12.83
N MET A 114 -3.81 1.25 11.90
CA MET A 114 -2.54 1.94 12.17
C MET A 114 -2.75 3.31 12.84
N GLY A 115 -3.99 3.76 13.06
CA GLY A 115 -4.29 5.08 13.64
C GLY A 115 -4.05 6.25 12.67
N HIS A 116 -3.90 5.96 11.38
CA HIS A 116 -3.55 6.92 10.34
C HIS A 116 -4.73 7.23 9.40
N ALA A 117 -5.98 6.94 9.79
CA ALA A 117 -7.16 7.11 8.94
C ALA A 117 -7.29 8.50 8.27
N PHE A 118 -6.78 9.55 8.92
CA PHE A 118 -6.79 10.92 8.39
C PHE A 118 -5.74 11.19 7.29
N GLN A 119 -4.79 10.27 7.09
CA GLN A 119 -3.72 10.38 6.09
C GLN A 119 -4.10 9.78 4.73
N ILE A 120 -5.28 9.15 4.63
CA ILE A 120 -5.80 8.58 3.38
C ILE A 120 -6.97 9.42 2.85
N LYS A 121 -6.90 9.80 1.57
CA LYS A 121 -8.03 10.34 0.81
C LYS A 121 -8.39 9.41 -0.32
N ILE A 122 -9.66 9.08 -0.44
CA ILE A 122 -10.18 8.24 -1.51
C ILE A 122 -11.02 9.12 -2.40
N THR A 123 -10.71 9.10 -3.69
CA THR A 123 -11.44 9.88 -4.68
C THR A 123 -11.90 9.02 -5.84
N ALA A 124 -12.97 9.45 -6.50
CA ALA A 124 -13.43 8.85 -7.74
C ALA A 124 -13.83 9.92 -8.78
N PRO A 125 -13.92 9.57 -10.07
CA PRO A 125 -14.27 10.53 -11.11
C PRO A 125 -15.73 11.02 -11.05
N THR A 126 -16.65 10.22 -10.52
CA THR A 126 -18.09 10.54 -10.47
C THR A 126 -18.64 10.41 -9.05
N GLY A 127 -19.72 11.14 -8.75
CA GLY A 127 -20.35 11.12 -7.42
C GLY A 127 -20.82 9.73 -6.99
N LEU A 128 -21.40 8.94 -7.90
CA LEU A 128 -21.83 7.58 -7.60
C LEU A 128 -20.64 6.67 -7.28
N ALA A 129 -19.55 6.76 -8.06
CA ALA A 129 -18.34 5.99 -7.80
C ALA A 129 -17.69 6.40 -6.47
N ALA A 130 -17.67 7.70 -6.16
CA ALA A 130 -17.13 8.22 -4.90
C ALA A 130 -17.93 7.70 -3.70
N ASN A 131 -19.26 7.76 -3.80
CA ASN A 131 -20.15 7.21 -2.79
C ASN A 131 -19.93 5.71 -2.56
N ASN A 132 -19.74 4.93 -3.63
CA ASN A 132 -19.52 3.49 -3.54
C ASN A 132 -18.22 3.10 -2.83
N VAL A 133 -17.19 3.96 -2.85
CA VAL A 133 -15.91 3.69 -2.19
C VAL A 133 -15.76 4.39 -0.83
N GLY A 134 -16.78 5.15 -0.41
CA GLY A 134 -16.77 5.94 0.82
C GLY A 134 -15.83 7.14 0.73
N GLY A 135 -15.72 7.76 -0.45
CA GLY A 135 -14.84 8.89 -0.73
C GLY A 135 -15.57 10.08 -1.34
N SER A 136 -14.79 10.98 -1.93
CA SER A 136 -15.27 12.21 -2.58
C SER A 136 -14.92 12.22 -4.07
N THR A 137 -15.44 13.20 -4.82
CA THR A 137 -15.00 13.33 -6.21
C THR A 137 -13.62 13.97 -6.29
N ILE A 138 -12.85 13.63 -7.32
CA ILE A 138 -11.54 14.27 -7.56
C ILE A 138 -11.70 15.79 -7.60
N HIS A 139 -12.75 16.30 -8.26
CA HIS A 139 -13.01 17.74 -8.35
C HIS A 139 -13.33 18.36 -6.99
N SER A 140 -14.08 17.67 -6.13
CA SER A 140 -14.37 18.16 -4.77
C SER A 140 -13.10 18.37 -3.94
N GLU A 141 -12.10 17.48 -4.06
CA GLU A 141 -10.87 17.55 -3.28
C GLU A 141 -9.81 18.49 -3.86
N THR A 142 -9.81 18.68 -5.17
CA THR A 142 -8.81 19.51 -5.89
C THR A 142 -9.24 20.97 -6.05
N SER A 143 -10.48 21.30 -5.68
CA SER A 143 -11.00 22.68 -5.70
C SER A 143 -10.74 23.45 -4.40
N LEU A 144 -9.98 22.85 -3.46
CA LEU A 144 -9.48 23.46 -2.22
C LEU A 144 -8.04 23.95 -2.40
#